data_AF-A0A5C7R7S1-F1
#
_entry.id   AF-A0A5C7R7S1-F1
#
_cell.length_a   1.000
_cell.length_b   1.000
_cell.length_c   1.000
_cell.angle_alpha   90.00
_cell.angle_beta   90.00
_cell.angle_gamma   90.00
#
_symmetry.space_group_name_H-M   'P 1'
#
loop_
_entity.id
_entity.type
_entity.pdbx_description
1 polymer ?
#
loop_
_entity_poly.entity_id
_entity_poly.type
_entity_poly.pdbx_seq_one_letter_code
_entity_poly.pdbx_strand_id
1 'polypeptide(L)' 'MADNGEKIVIKRGKKQAYVLTPVSDDDLYFSPEMIKRIKNSVKEVKQGKFKTFNSTEELEKYLGSL' A
#
# COMPACT_ATOMS: atom_id res chain seq x y z
N MET A 1 -26.13 15.55 -6.87
CA MET A 1 -24.68 15.55 -6.56
C MET A 1 -24.38 14.18 -5.96
N ALA A 2 -23.39 13.46 -6.50
CA ALA A 2 -23.14 12.04 -6.23
C ALA A 2 -22.22 11.84 -4.99
N ASP A 3 -22.31 12.77 -4.04
CA ASP A 3 -21.28 13.00 -3.03
C ASP A 3 -21.68 12.50 -1.62
N ASN A 4 -22.72 11.67 -1.51
CA ASN A 4 -23.23 11.14 -0.23
C ASN A 4 -22.56 9.84 0.24
N GLY A 5 -21.34 9.51 -0.22
CA GLY A 5 -20.67 8.28 0.20
C GLY A 5 -21.24 6.99 -0.43
N GLU A 6 -22.16 7.11 -1.39
CA GLU A 6 -22.82 5.97 -2.03
C GLU A 6 -21.87 5.26 -3.00
N LYS A 7 -21.76 3.92 -2.88
CA LYS A 7 -21.04 3.09 -3.85
C LYS A 7 -21.84 3.05 -5.16
N ILE A 8 -21.33 3.70 -6.21
CA ILE A 8 -21.97 3.67 -7.53
C ILE A 8 -21.46 2.45 -8.29
N VAL A 9 -22.38 1.60 -8.75
CA VAL A 9 -22.06 0.43 -9.58
C VAL A 9 -22.42 0.74 -11.03
N ILE A 10 -21.40 0.85 -11.90
CA ILE A 10 -21.56 1.02 -13.34
C ILE A 10 -21.52 -0.37 -14.00
N LYS A 11 -22.64 -0.81 -14.57
CA LYS A 11 -22.71 -2.04 -15.38
C LYS A 11 -22.38 -1.73 -16.85
N ARG A 12 -21.35 -2.38 -17.39
CA ARG A 12 -21.01 -2.37 -18.82
C ARG A 12 -21.35 -3.73 -19.43
N GLY A 13 -22.54 -3.81 -20.03
CA GLY A 13 -23.05 -5.06 -20.62
C GLY A 13 -23.34 -6.16 -19.59
N LYS A 14 -23.44 -7.42 -20.06
CA LYS A 14 -23.81 -8.57 -19.20
C LYS A 14 -22.70 -9.08 -18.29
N LYS A 15 -21.43 -8.72 -18.54
CA LYS A 15 -20.26 -9.38 -17.94
C LYS A 15 -19.33 -8.47 -17.13
N GLN A 16 -19.50 -7.16 -17.15
CA GLN A 16 -18.58 -6.24 -16.47
C GLN A 16 -19.35 -5.24 -15.62
N ALA A 17 -18.93 -5.09 -14.37
CA ALA A 17 -19.41 -4.07 -13.47
C ALA A 17 -18.20 -3.40 -12.81
N TYR A 18 -18.23 -2.08 -12.72
CA TYR A 18 -17.22 -1.25 -12.07
C TYR A 18 -17.85 -0.58 -10.86
N VAL A 19 -17.09 -0.45 -9.77
CA VAL A 19 -17.54 0.27 -8.58
C VAL A 19 -16.76 1.57 -8.48
N LEU A 20 -17.45 2.69 -8.55
CA LEU A 20 -16.90 3.97 -8.12
C LEU A 20 -17.12 4.06 -6.61
N THR A 21 -16.02 4.10 -5.87
CA THR A 21 -16.05 4.39 -4.44
C THR A 21 -15.44 5.78 -4.26
N PRO A 22 -16.08 6.68 -3.51
CA PRO A 22 -15.45 7.95 -3.15
C PRO A 22 -14.16 7.63 -2.39
N VAL A 23 -13.08 8.31 -2.78
CA VAL A 23 -11.83 8.27 -2.02
C VAL A 23 -11.87 9.43 -1.03
N SER A 24 -11.75 9.11 0.25
CA SER A 24 -11.52 10.06 1.33
C SER A 24 -10.03 10.41 1.42
N ASP A 25 -9.70 11.49 2.12
CA ASP A 25 -8.30 11.86 2.37
C ASP A 25 -7.52 10.76 3.13
N ASP A 26 -8.25 9.89 3.85
CA ASP A 26 -7.71 8.73 4.57
C ASP A 26 -7.60 7.46 3.71
N ASP A 27 -8.14 7.45 2.48
CA ASP A 27 -8.09 6.28 1.60
C ASP A 27 -6.72 6.13 0.94
N LEU A 28 -5.92 5.22 1.49
CA LEU A 28 -4.64 4.82 0.91
C LEU A 28 -4.85 3.93 -0.31
N TYR A 29 -4.77 4.51 -1.50
CA TYR A 29 -4.70 3.73 -2.74
C TYR A 29 -3.28 3.22 -3.00
N PHE A 30 -3.10 1.90 -2.92
CA PHE A 30 -1.84 1.25 -3.26
C PHE A 30 -1.74 1.02 -4.78
N SER A 31 -0.79 1.67 -5.43
CA SER A 31 -0.48 1.36 -6.83
C SER A 31 -0.02 -0.11 -6.97
N PRO A 32 -0.21 -0.74 -8.15
CA PRO A 32 0.30 -2.09 -8.38
C PRO A 32 1.80 -2.24 -8.11
N GLU A 33 2.58 -1.18 -8.36
CA GLU A 33 4.00 -1.13 -8.05
C GLU A 33 4.27 -1.12 -6.54
N MET A 34 3.50 -0.34 -5.78
CA MET A 34 3.61 -0.31 -4.31
C MET A 34 3.29 -1.69 -3.71
N ILE A 35 2.24 -2.35 -4.18
CA ILE A 35 1.91 -3.73 -3.79
C ILE A 35 3.05 -4.69 -4.13
N LYS A 36 3.69 -4.55 -5.29
CA LYS A 36 4.85 -5.36 -5.68
C LYS A 36 6.03 -5.14 -4.73
N ARG A 37 6.32 -3.89 -4.36
CA ARG A 37 7.39 -3.54 -3.41
C ARG A 37 7.13 -4.15 -2.03
N ILE A 38 5.92 -4.03 -1.50
CA ILE A 38 5.53 -4.63 -0.21
C ILE A 38 5.73 -6.15 -0.24
N LYS A 39 5.26 -6.82 -1.30
CA LYS A 39 5.44 -8.27 -1.47
C LYS A 39 6.92 -8.68 -1.51
N ASN A 40 7.77 -7.88 -2.14
CA ASN A 40 9.21 -8.12 -2.17
C ASN A 40 9.81 -7.98 -0.77
N SER A 41 9.48 -6.91 -0.03
CA SER A 41 9.97 -6.71 1.34
C SER A 41 9.56 -7.85 2.29
N VAL A 42 8.32 -8.37 2.16
CA VAL A 42 7.89 -9.56 2.91
C VAL A 42 8.75 -10.80 2.58
N LYS A 43 9.15 -10.98 1.31
CA LYS A 43 10.05 -12.08 0.92
C LYS A 43 11.46 -11.87 1.47
N GLU A 44 11.98 -10.64 1.46
CA GLU A 44 13.30 -10.31 2.01
C GLU A 44 13.38 -10.67 3.50
N VAL A 45 12.36 -10.30 4.28
CA VAL A 45 12.27 -10.69 5.70
C VAL A 45 12.27 -12.21 5.87
N LYS A 46 11.46 -12.94 5.08
CA LYS A 46 11.44 -14.41 5.10
C LYS A 46 12.77 -15.05 4.71
N GLN A 47 13.57 -14.38 3.90
CA GLN A 47 14.90 -14.81 3.48
C GLN A 47 16.01 -14.38 4.47
N GLY A 48 15.66 -13.73 5.59
CA GLY A 48 16.64 -13.20 6.55
C GLY A 48 17.36 -11.95 6.06
N LYS A 49 16.90 -11.32 4.97
CA LYS A 49 17.48 -10.10 4.41
C LYS A 49 16.88 -8.86 5.09
N PHE A 50 17.06 -8.78 6.39
CA PHE A 50 16.65 -7.63 7.19
C PHE A 50 17.74 -7.31 8.21
N LYS A 51 17.72 -6.08 8.72
CA LYS A 51 18.60 -5.66 9.81
C LYS A 51 17.75 -5.18 10.96
N THR A 52 18.05 -5.66 12.16
CA THR A 52 17.42 -5.23 13.41
C THR A 52 18.37 -4.33 14.16
N PHE A 53 17.83 -3.33 14.83
CA PHE A 53 18.57 -2.43 15.71
C PHE A 53 17.88 -2.47 17.06
N ASN A 54 18.67 -2.50 18.14
CA ASN A 54 18.12 -2.58 19.50
C ASN A 54 17.97 -1.20 20.15
N SER A 55 18.42 -0.14 19.47
CA SER A 55 18.28 1.24 19.92
C SER A 55 18.19 2.21 18.73
N THR A 56 17.60 3.37 18.98
CA THR A 56 17.55 4.47 18.01
C THR A 56 18.96 4.96 17.66
N GLU A 57 19.86 5.04 18.63
CA GLU A 57 21.26 5.44 18.43
C GLU A 57 22.01 4.53 17.46
N GLU A 58 21.81 3.21 17.58
CA GLU A 58 22.39 2.20 16.68
C GLU A 58 21.86 2.35 15.24
N LEU A 59 20.54 2.58 15.11
CA LEU A 59 19.89 2.83 13.82
C LEU A 59 20.43 4.12 13.18
N GLU A 60 20.47 5.22 13.93
CA GLU A 60 20.96 6.53 13.45
C GLU A 60 22.41 6.44 12.99
N LYS A 61 23.27 5.78 13.78
CA LYS A 61 24.67 5.55 13.40
C LYS A 61 24.80 4.74 12.10
N TYR A 62 23.97 3.71 11.93
CA TYR A 62 23.98 2.93 10.71
C TYR A 62 23.51 3.76 9.50
N LEU A 63 22.41 4.50 9.63
CA LEU A 63 21.90 5.36 8.57
C LEU A 63 22.87 6.47 8.19
N GLY A 64 23.59 7.04 9.16
CA GLY A 64 24.65 8.03 8.89
C GLY A 64 25.92 7.45 8.25
N SER A 65 26.06 6.12 8.21
CA SER A 65 27.22 5.42 7.61
C SER A 65 26.94 4.81 6.23
N LEU A 66 25.69 4.87 5.77
CA LEU A 66 25.23 4.43 4.44
C LEU A 66 25.54 5.48 3.37
#